data_AF-A0A4R5P4J0-F1
#
_entry.id   AF-A0A4R5P4J0-F1
#
_cell.length_a   1.000
_cell.length_b   1.000
_cell.length_c   1.000
_cell.angle_alpha   90.00
_cell.angle_beta   90.00
_cell.angle_gamma   90.00
#
_symmetry.space_group_name_H-M   'P 1'
#
loop_
_entity.id
_entity.type
_entity.pdbx_description
1 polymer ?
#
loop_
_entity_poly.entity_id
_entity_poly.type
_entity_poly.pdbx_seq_one_letter_code
_entity_poly.pdbx_strand_id
1 'polypeptide(L)'
;MISQVAQSVVLLGGERADTPCRWCSCLLSRCDAVRPDSKCCPDCRHPRRLQRRRTKGSRLPAGVLCITRPSRYGNPFHIVGRTVVGFKWSDVVQWDQGIGAMPPPDVLYAEAADPGGAVDHAVELYRELLAVRRREWEPVRFAKWIIDARGRDVACYCPVTQPCHGDPLLEAANALDIDVEERWQCNGCGEVFSTHGLRSHRSSRFAAAACKTRPPSPA
;
A
#
# COMPACT_ATOMS: atom_id res chain seq x y z
N MET A 1 -21.04 -34.49 1.82
CA MET A 1 -20.27 -34.10 3.02
C MET A 1 -19.10 -33.24 2.57
N ILE A 2 -19.13 -31.96 2.94
CA ILE A 2 -18.22 -30.91 2.47
C ILE A 2 -16.92 -31.04 3.28
N SER A 3 -15.85 -31.54 2.66
CA SER A 3 -14.52 -31.53 3.28
C SER A 3 -13.88 -30.17 3.04
N GLN A 4 -13.74 -29.40 4.11
CA GLN A 4 -13.11 -28.09 4.14
C GLN A 4 -11.68 -28.17 3.59
N VAL A 5 -11.41 -27.41 2.53
CA VAL A 5 -10.05 -27.12 2.07
C VAL A 5 -9.42 -26.21 3.12
N ALA A 6 -8.52 -26.76 3.93
CA ALA A 6 -7.66 -25.98 4.81
C ALA A 6 -6.85 -24.99 3.96
N GLN A 7 -7.29 -23.73 3.94
CA GLN A 7 -6.50 -22.63 3.42
C GLN A 7 -5.31 -22.46 4.37
N SER A 8 -4.13 -22.91 3.93
CA SER A 8 -2.87 -22.61 4.61
C SER A 8 -2.64 -21.11 4.54
N VAL A 9 -3.19 -20.35 5.49
CA VAL A 9 -2.87 -18.95 5.67
C VAL A 9 -1.47 -18.89 6.27
N VAL A 10 -0.47 -18.81 5.38
CA VAL A 10 0.90 -18.51 5.81
C VAL A 10 0.95 -17.04 6.21
N LEU A 11 0.72 -16.75 7.50
CA LEU A 11 1.06 -15.48 8.10
C LEU A 11 2.58 -15.38 8.19
N LEU A 12 3.20 -14.70 7.23
CA LEU A 12 4.63 -14.34 7.31
C LEU A 12 4.76 -13.15 8.25
N GLY A 13 5.64 -13.28 9.26
CA GLY A 13 5.93 -12.25 10.26
C GLY A 13 6.35 -10.92 9.64
N GLY A 14 5.38 -10.04 9.42
CA GLY A 14 5.56 -8.72 8.85
C GLY A 14 5.98 -7.68 9.88
N GLU A 15 6.70 -6.66 9.44
CA GLU A 15 7.03 -5.48 10.23
C GLU A 15 5.79 -4.59 10.38
N ARG A 16 5.66 -3.95 11.55
CA ARG A 16 4.64 -2.92 11.81
C ARG A 16 5.14 -1.61 11.20
N ALA A 17 4.22 -0.84 10.61
CA ALA A 17 4.58 0.50 10.15
C ALA A 17 4.88 1.47 11.32
N ASP A 18 5.78 2.42 11.09
CA ASP A 18 6.13 3.52 11.99
C ASP A 18 5.06 4.63 11.94
N THR A 19 3.80 4.31 12.29
CA THR A 19 2.69 5.28 12.33
C THR A 19 2.42 5.77 13.76
N PRO A 20 1.90 6.99 13.96
CA PRO A 20 1.50 7.44 15.30
C PRO A 20 0.37 6.57 15.88
N CYS A 21 0.53 6.12 17.12
CA CYS A 21 -0.53 5.47 17.88
C CYS A 21 -1.51 6.51 18.43
N ARG A 22 -2.82 6.27 18.24
CA ARG A 22 -3.88 7.11 18.82
C ARG A 22 -3.98 7.02 20.36
N TRP A 23 -3.35 6.03 21.00
CA TRP A 23 -3.50 5.78 22.45
C TRP A 23 -2.23 5.98 23.28
N CYS A 24 -1.03 5.58 22.81
CA CYS A 24 0.22 5.81 23.54
C CYS A 24 1.01 7.03 23.08
N SER A 25 0.58 7.70 22.00
CA SER A 25 1.36 8.76 21.31
C SER A 25 2.75 8.31 20.83
N CYS A 26 3.06 7.02 20.90
CA CYS A 26 4.28 6.38 20.42
C CYS A 26 4.12 5.86 18.98
N LEU A 27 5.21 5.52 18.29
CA LEU A 27 5.13 4.86 16.99
C LEU A 27 4.59 3.43 17.15
N LEU A 28 3.73 3.01 16.24
CA LEU A 28 3.04 1.73 16.19
C LEU A 28 4.01 0.52 16.19
N SER A 29 5.17 0.67 15.56
CA SER A 29 6.27 -0.30 15.62
C SER A 29 6.94 -0.43 16.97
N ARG A 30 6.79 0.56 17.84
CA ARG A 30 7.43 0.66 19.16
C ARG A 30 6.44 0.47 20.31
N CYS A 31 5.15 0.26 20.04
CA CYS A 31 4.13 0.09 21.07
C CYS A 31 4.44 -1.03 22.07
N ASP A 32 5.00 -2.15 21.61
CA ASP A 32 5.33 -3.29 22.48
C ASP A 32 6.48 -2.96 23.44
N ALA A 33 7.42 -2.09 23.04
CA ALA A 33 8.52 -1.65 23.90
C ALA A 33 8.06 -0.66 24.98
N VAL A 34 7.04 0.16 24.68
CA VAL A 34 6.48 1.13 25.62
C VAL A 34 5.59 0.44 26.67
N ARG A 35 4.95 -0.67 26.32
CA ARG A 35 4.09 -1.46 27.22
C ARG A 35 4.33 -2.97 27.00
N PRO A 36 5.44 -3.54 27.51
CA PRO A 36 5.77 -4.95 27.30
C PRO A 36 4.78 -5.92 27.97
N ASP A 37 4.22 -5.51 29.12
CA ASP A 37 3.37 -6.38 29.95
C ASP A 37 1.87 -6.16 29.75
N SER A 38 1.47 -5.34 28.78
CA SER A 38 0.06 -5.06 28.51
C SER A 38 -0.20 -4.71 27.05
N LYS A 39 -1.39 -5.03 26.53
CA LYS A 39 -1.80 -4.51 25.22
C LYS A 39 -1.86 -2.98 25.32
N CYS A 40 -1.03 -2.31 24.54
CA CYS A 40 -0.96 -0.86 24.50
C CYS A 40 -2.34 -0.20 24.30
N CYS A 41 -3.24 -0.86 23.55
CA CYS A 41 -4.61 -0.39 23.31
C CYS A 41 -5.57 -1.57 23.10
N PRO A 42 -6.86 -1.45 23.49
CA PRO A 42 -7.85 -2.53 23.39
C PRO A 42 -8.07 -3.01 21.95
N ASP A 43 -7.98 -2.10 20.96
CA ASP A 43 -8.29 -2.37 19.54
C ASP A 43 -7.15 -2.06 18.57
N CYS A 44 -5.89 -2.06 19.02
CA CYS A 44 -4.77 -1.62 18.18
C CYS A 44 -4.45 -2.62 17.05
N ARG A 45 -5.20 -2.55 15.94
CA ARG A 45 -4.87 -3.23 14.68
C ARG A 45 -3.79 -2.42 13.96
N HIS A 46 -2.54 -2.68 14.30
CA HIS A 46 -1.37 -2.10 13.65
C HIS A 46 -1.28 -2.63 12.21
N PRO A 47 -1.36 -1.79 11.17
CA PRO A 47 -1.16 -2.23 9.80
C PRO A 47 0.23 -2.83 9.64
N ARG A 48 0.30 -3.99 8.99
CA ARG A 48 1.56 -4.70 8.74
C ARG A 48 1.89 -4.74 7.26
N ARG A 49 3.19 -4.79 6.97
CA ARG A 49 3.68 -5.11 5.64
C ARG A 49 3.90 -6.62 5.51
N LEU A 50 3.29 -7.22 4.50
CA LEU A 50 3.43 -8.64 4.19
C LEU A 50 4.22 -8.82 2.88
N GLN A 51 5.08 -9.84 2.84
CA GLN A 51 5.75 -10.23 1.60
C GLN A 51 4.87 -11.17 0.77
N ARG A 52 4.69 -10.83 -0.50
CA ARG A 52 4.04 -11.66 -1.52
C ARG A 52 5.00 -12.72 -2.04
N ARG A 53 4.45 -13.90 -2.34
CA ARG A 53 5.18 -14.98 -3.03
C ARG A 53 4.70 -15.09 -4.48
N ARG A 54 5.63 -15.41 -5.39
CA ARG A 54 5.34 -15.69 -6.81
C ARG A 54 4.98 -17.16 -7.05
N THR A 55 4.93 -17.97 -6.00
CA THR A 55 4.56 -19.38 -6.07
C THR A 55 3.14 -19.52 -6.62
N LYS A 56 2.98 -20.37 -7.64
CA LYS A 56 1.67 -20.65 -8.26
C LYS A 56 0.66 -21.05 -7.17
N GLY A 57 -0.53 -20.45 -7.21
CA GLY A 57 -1.58 -20.69 -6.21
C GLY A 57 -1.50 -19.80 -4.96
N SER A 58 -0.42 -19.04 -4.76
CA SER A 58 -0.35 -18.07 -3.66
C SER A 58 -1.45 -17.02 -3.78
N ARG A 59 -2.27 -16.88 -2.73
CA ARG A 59 -3.29 -15.84 -2.62
C ARG A 59 -2.95 -14.90 -1.47
N LEU A 60 -3.36 -13.64 -1.60
CA LEU A 60 -3.32 -12.70 -0.48
C LEU A 60 -4.41 -13.08 0.53
N PRO A 61 -4.16 -12.96 1.84
CA PRO A 61 -5.22 -13.06 2.83
C PRO A 61 -6.34 -12.04 2.58
N ALA A 62 -7.54 -12.32 3.09
CA ALA A 62 -8.66 -11.39 3.03
C ALA A 62 -8.30 -10.05 3.70
N GLY A 63 -8.82 -8.93 3.18
CA GLY A 63 -8.52 -7.59 3.69
C GLY A 63 -7.14 -7.00 3.35
N VAL A 64 -6.15 -7.82 2.93
CA VAL A 64 -4.80 -7.35 2.61
C VAL A 64 -4.77 -6.64 1.25
N LEU A 65 -4.24 -5.42 1.24
CA LEU A 65 -4.15 -4.56 0.07
C LEU A 65 -2.89 -4.85 -0.75
N CYS A 66 -3.06 -5.10 -2.05
CA CYS A 66 -1.94 -5.29 -2.95
C CYS A 66 -1.33 -3.95 -3.41
N ILE A 67 -0.06 -3.74 -3.11
CA ILE A 67 0.66 -2.49 -3.44
C ILE A 67 1.78 -2.70 -4.48
N THR A 68 1.81 -3.86 -5.16
CA THR A 68 2.82 -4.11 -6.20
C THR A 68 2.69 -3.13 -7.36
N ARG A 69 3.80 -2.84 -8.05
CA ARG A 69 3.94 -1.83 -9.11
C ARG A 69 2.70 -1.50 -9.98
N PRO A 70 1.94 -2.45 -10.53
CA PRO A 70 0.79 -2.16 -11.39
C PRO A 70 -0.53 -1.85 -10.65
N SER A 71 -0.52 -1.74 -9.33
CA SER A 71 -1.61 -1.08 -8.60
C SER A 71 -1.34 0.42 -8.49
N ARG A 72 -2.35 1.22 -8.15
CA ARG A 72 -2.18 2.67 -7.93
C ARG A 72 -1.14 3.03 -6.87
N TYR A 73 -0.83 2.09 -5.97
CA TYR A 73 0.15 2.26 -4.89
C TYR A 73 1.55 1.75 -5.26
N GLY A 74 1.76 1.35 -6.52
CA GLY A 74 3.07 0.92 -6.98
C GLY A 74 4.13 2.01 -6.85
N ASN A 75 5.35 1.63 -6.48
CA ASN A 75 6.48 2.55 -6.55
C ASN A 75 6.84 2.85 -8.04
N PRO A 76 6.76 4.11 -8.49
CA PRO A 76 7.11 4.52 -9.85
C PRO A 76 8.62 4.60 -10.08
N PHE A 77 9.43 4.53 -9.02
CA PHE A 77 10.88 4.52 -9.09
C PHE A 77 11.39 3.08 -9.19
N HIS A 78 12.17 2.82 -10.24
CA HIS A 78 12.65 1.51 -10.66
C HIS A 78 14.14 1.39 -10.33
N ILE A 79 14.51 0.25 -9.76
CA ILE A 79 15.91 -0.07 -9.49
C ILE A 79 16.46 -0.85 -10.69
N VAL A 80 17.57 -0.38 -11.25
CA VAL A 80 18.32 -1.05 -12.33
C VAL A 80 19.79 -1.17 -11.89
N GLY A 81 20.14 -2.31 -11.31
CA GLY A 81 21.45 -2.47 -10.67
C GLY A 81 21.59 -1.54 -9.46
N ARG A 82 22.41 -0.49 -9.60
CA ARG A 82 22.65 0.53 -8.57
C ARG A 82 21.95 1.86 -8.86
N THR A 83 21.22 1.97 -9.97
CA THR A 83 20.54 3.21 -10.34
C THR A 83 19.07 3.15 -9.99
N VAL A 84 18.51 4.31 -9.68
CA VAL A 84 17.08 4.53 -9.56
C VAL A 84 16.61 5.36 -10.75
N VAL A 85 15.76 4.77 -11.56
CA VAL A 85 15.19 5.39 -12.76
C VAL A 85 13.69 5.53 -12.62
N GLY A 86 13.10 6.53 -13.26
CA GLY A 86 11.66 6.75 -13.26
C GLY A 86 11.28 7.54 -14.50
N PHE A 87 10.04 7.99 -14.54
CA PHE A 87 9.60 8.97 -15.55
C PHE A 87 9.70 10.38 -14.96
N LYS A 88 9.50 11.41 -15.78
CA LYS A 88 9.59 12.82 -15.35
C LYS A 88 8.77 13.10 -14.09
N TRP A 89 9.35 13.86 -13.15
CA TRP A 89 8.74 14.11 -11.84
C TRP A 89 7.32 14.68 -11.92
N SER A 90 7.09 15.64 -12.83
CA SER A 90 5.75 16.21 -13.07
C SER A 90 4.71 15.13 -13.41
N ASP A 91 5.11 14.17 -14.23
CA ASP A 91 4.26 13.07 -14.65
C ASP A 91 4.05 12.10 -13.49
N VAL A 92 5.10 11.81 -12.70
CA VAL A 92 5.04 10.96 -11.49
C VAL A 92 4.06 11.54 -10.48
N VAL A 93 4.13 12.85 -10.23
CA VAL A 93 3.25 13.54 -9.29
C VAL A 93 1.80 13.44 -9.74
N GLN A 94 1.50 13.64 -11.03
CA GLN A 94 0.13 13.61 -11.54
C GLN A 94 -0.42 12.21 -11.81
N TRP A 95 0.43 11.19 -11.87
CA TRP A 95 0.03 9.83 -12.21
C TRP A 95 -0.79 9.14 -11.10
N ASP A 96 -2.12 9.18 -11.20
CA ASP A 96 -3.05 8.50 -10.27
C ASP A 96 -3.71 7.24 -10.86
N GLN A 97 -3.35 6.88 -12.09
CA GLN A 97 -3.98 5.80 -12.86
C GLN A 97 -3.55 4.42 -12.35
N GLY A 98 -4.38 3.84 -11.49
CA GLY A 98 -4.13 2.55 -10.83
C GLY A 98 -4.25 1.27 -11.65
N ILE A 99 -4.41 1.36 -12.96
CA ILE A 99 -4.81 0.23 -13.80
C ILE A 99 -4.15 0.37 -15.18
N GLY A 100 -2.81 0.32 -15.24
CA GLY A 100 -2.09 0.43 -16.50
C GLY A 100 -0.61 0.06 -16.39
N ALA A 101 0.05 -0.08 -17.54
CA ALA A 101 1.50 -0.12 -17.58
C ALA A 101 2.04 1.24 -17.13
N MET A 102 3.01 1.23 -16.20
CA MET A 102 3.80 2.43 -15.90
C MET A 102 4.39 2.95 -17.22
N PRO A 103 4.46 4.29 -17.43
CA PRO A 103 5.25 4.84 -18.51
C PRO A 103 6.69 4.29 -18.47
N PRO A 104 7.36 4.17 -19.64
CA PRO A 104 8.76 3.78 -19.66
C PRO A 104 9.59 4.81 -18.88
N PRO A 105 10.54 4.37 -18.04
CA PRO A 105 11.40 5.29 -17.32
C PRO A 105 12.38 5.96 -18.29
N ASP A 106 12.48 7.28 -18.25
CA ASP A 106 13.33 8.13 -19.07
C ASP A 106 14.23 9.08 -18.25
N VAL A 107 14.15 9.03 -16.92
CA VAL A 107 14.91 9.88 -15.99
C VAL A 107 15.73 9.04 -15.01
N LEU A 108 17.01 9.38 -14.85
CA LEU A 108 17.86 8.91 -13.76
C LEU A 108 17.67 9.83 -12.55
N TYR A 109 17.18 9.28 -11.44
CA TYR A 109 16.98 10.01 -10.18
C TYR A 109 18.20 9.91 -9.25
N ALA A 110 18.82 8.75 -9.20
CA ALA A 110 19.96 8.51 -8.32
C ALA A 110 20.85 7.38 -8.85
N GLU A 111 22.13 7.43 -8.51
CA GLU A 111 23.04 6.29 -8.54
C GLU A 111 23.58 6.06 -7.13
N ALA A 112 23.39 4.84 -6.63
CA ALA A 112 23.82 4.43 -5.30
C ALA A 112 25.19 3.74 -5.32
N ALA A 113 25.82 3.64 -4.16
CA ALA A 113 27.05 2.88 -4.00
C ALA A 113 26.84 1.38 -4.31
N ASP A 114 25.70 0.83 -3.92
CA ASP A 114 25.34 -0.58 -4.04
C ASP A 114 23.81 -0.76 -4.29
N PRO A 115 23.33 -1.98 -4.58
CA PRO A 115 21.91 -2.23 -4.81
C PRO A 115 21.01 -1.95 -3.61
N GLY A 116 21.53 -2.07 -2.37
CA GLY A 116 20.79 -1.75 -1.15
C GLY A 116 20.53 -0.25 -1.05
N GLY A 117 21.55 0.58 -1.29
CA GLY A 117 21.39 2.04 -1.36
C GLY A 117 20.40 2.48 -2.46
N ALA A 118 20.32 1.74 -3.58
CA ALA A 118 19.31 2.02 -4.60
C ALA A 118 17.88 1.69 -4.13
N VAL A 119 17.72 0.68 -3.26
CA VAL A 119 16.44 0.42 -2.57
C VAL A 119 16.07 1.59 -1.67
N ASP A 120 17.02 2.06 -0.86
CA ASP A 120 16.80 3.20 0.05
C ASP A 120 16.37 4.45 -0.73
N HIS A 121 17.11 4.82 -1.77
CA HIS A 121 16.75 5.95 -2.64
C HIS A 121 15.36 5.80 -3.26
N ALA A 122 15.00 4.61 -3.74
CA ALA A 122 13.68 4.39 -4.33
C ALA A 122 12.54 4.49 -3.31
N VAL A 123 12.79 4.11 -2.04
CA VAL A 123 11.82 4.27 -0.95
C VAL A 123 11.70 5.73 -0.53
N GLU A 124 12.80 6.46 -0.42
CA GLU A 124 12.78 7.89 -0.08
C GLU A 124 12.10 8.74 -1.16
N LEU A 125 12.38 8.49 -2.44
CA LEU A 125 11.67 9.14 -3.55
C LEU A 125 10.16 8.87 -3.49
N TYR A 126 9.76 7.66 -3.08
CA TYR A 126 8.34 7.34 -2.90
C TYR A 126 7.73 8.09 -1.71
N ARG A 127 8.46 8.23 -0.59
CA ARG A 127 8.03 9.06 0.55
C ARG A 127 7.86 10.52 0.13
N GLU A 128 8.83 11.06 -0.62
CA GLU A 128 8.77 12.42 -1.17
C GLU A 128 7.56 12.58 -2.11
N LEU A 129 7.30 11.61 -3.00
CA LEU A 129 6.12 11.61 -3.86
C LEU A 129 4.82 11.71 -3.06
N LEU A 130 4.68 10.95 -1.97
CA LEU A 130 3.50 11.04 -1.11
C LEU A 130 3.36 12.41 -0.46
N ALA A 131 4.47 13.00 0.00
CA ALA A 131 4.49 14.33 0.59
C ALA A 131 4.11 15.41 -0.44
N VAL A 132 4.65 15.33 -1.65
CA VAL A 132 4.35 16.26 -2.74
C VAL A 132 2.90 16.13 -3.17
N ARG A 133 2.38 14.91 -3.36
CA ARG A 133 0.95 14.73 -3.67
C ARG A 133 0.05 15.28 -2.58
N ARG A 134 0.38 15.05 -1.31
CA ARG A 134 -0.38 15.61 -0.18
C ARG A 134 -0.42 17.14 -0.20
N ARG A 135 0.66 17.79 -0.66
CA ARG A 135 0.79 19.26 -0.72
C ARG A 135 0.13 19.86 -1.96
N GLU A 136 0.31 19.23 -3.12
CA GLU A 136 -0.03 19.82 -4.43
C GLU A 136 -1.36 19.33 -4.99
N TRP A 137 -1.84 18.15 -4.59
CA TRP A 137 -3.19 17.75 -4.95
C TRP A 137 -4.19 18.39 -3.99
N GLU A 138 -5.40 18.64 -4.50
CA GLU A 138 -6.55 18.96 -3.67
C GLU A 138 -6.65 17.96 -2.49
N PRO A 139 -6.85 18.41 -1.24
CA PRO A 139 -6.80 17.54 -0.07
C PRO A 139 -7.72 16.32 -0.17
N VAL A 140 -8.92 16.52 -0.72
CA VAL A 140 -9.91 15.46 -0.95
C VAL A 140 -9.44 14.48 -2.04
N ARG A 141 -8.73 14.94 -3.08
CA ARG A 141 -8.16 14.08 -4.12
C ARG A 141 -7.13 13.12 -3.53
N PHE A 142 -6.18 13.66 -2.76
CA PHE A 142 -5.16 12.84 -2.09
C PHE A 142 -5.80 11.87 -1.08
N ALA A 143 -6.74 12.36 -0.26
CA ALA A 143 -7.46 11.53 0.69
C ALA A 143 -8.17 10.36 0.00
N LYS A 144 -8.96 10.63 -1.04
CA LYS A 144 -9.64 9.59 -1.84
C LYS A 144 -8.65 8.57 -2.44
N TRP A 145 -7.48 9.00 -2.90
CA TRP A 145 -6.46 8.10 -3.46
C TRP A 145 -5.85 7.16 -2.40
N ILE A 146 -5.53 7.66 -1.20
CA ILE A 146 -4.78 6.90 -0.19
C ILE A 146 -5.67 6.13 0.80
N ILE A 147 -6.93 6.54 0.99
CA ILE A 147 -7.77 6.10 2.11
C ILE A 147 -7.97 4.59 2.21
N ASP A 148 -7.94 3.86 1.10
CA ASP A 148 -8.13 2.41 1.13
C ASP A 148 -6.95 1.66 1.73
N ALA A 149 -5.77 2.28 1.86
CA ALA A 149 -4.64 1.72 2.60
C ALA A 149 -4.75 1.95 4.12
N ARG A 150 -5.60 2.89 4.57
CA ARG A 150 -5.76 3.20 6.00
C ARG A 150 -6.28 1.99 6.76
N GLY A 151 -5.61 1.63 7.85
CA GLY A 151 -5.99 0.51 8.72
C GLY A 151 -5.81 -0.89 8.12
N ARG A 152 -5.35 -1.01 6.86
CA ARG A 152 -5.20 -2.29 6.16
C ARG A 152 -3.75 -2.74 6.13
N ASP A 153 -3.54 -4.05 6.22
CA ASP A 153 -2.24 -4.63 5.91
C ASP A 153 -1.98 -4.51 4.41
N VAL A 154 -0.73 -4.27 4.03
CA VAL A 154 -0.32 -4.13 2.63
C VAL A 154 0.64 -5.24 2.23
N ALA A 155 0.68 -5.57 0.94
CA ALA A 155 1.55 -6.61 0.44
C ALA A 155 2.32 -6.23 -0.84
N CYS A 156 3.64 -6.39 -0.78
CA CYS A 156 4.59 -6.20 -1.88
C CYS A 156 5.47 -7.45 -2.04
N TYR A 157 6.21 -7.59 -3.14
CA TYR A 157 7.19 -8.67 -3.30
C TYR A 157 8.50 -8.43 -2.54
N CYS A 158 8.78 -7.20 -2.09
CA CYS A 158 9.98 -6.89 -1.33
C CYS A 158 10.09 -7.76 -0.07
N PRO A 159 11.30 -8.22 0.30
CA PRO A 159 11.53 -8.91 1.57
C PRO A 159 11.03 -8.09 2.76
N VAL A 160 10.47 -8.74 3.77
CA VAL A 160 10.03 -8.05 5.01
C VAL A 160 11.19 -7.52 5.83
N THR A 161 12.42 -7.94 5.58
CA THR A 161 13.63 -7.49 6.28
C THR A 161 14.37 -6.36 5.55
N GLN A 162 13.75 -5.78 4.53
CA GLN A 162 14.33 -4.73 3.69
C GLN A 162 13.31 -3.59 3.54
N PRO A 163 13.79 -2.34 3.35
CA PRO A 163 12.93 -1.20 3.10
C PRO A 163 11.99 -1.43 1.93
N CYS A 164 10.76 -0.92 2.05
CA CYS A 164 9.75 -1.07 1.03
C CYS A 164 8.90 0.20 0.94
N HIS A 165 8.40 0.50 -0.25
CA HIS A 165 7.45 1.61 -0.45
C HIS A 165 6.14 1.42 0.32
N GLY A 166 5.86 0.21 0.80
CA GLY A 166 4.74 -0.05 1.70
C GLY A 166 4.85 0.65 3.06
N ASP A 167 6.07 0.94 3.52
CA ASP A 167 6.32 1.56 4.81
C ASP A 167 5.85 3.04 4.80
N PRO A 168 6.36 3.93 3.91
CA PRO A 168 5.84 5.30 3.79
C PRO A 168 4.38 5.38 3.33
N LEU A 169 3.86 4.38 2.57
CA LEU A 169 2.43 4.32 2.25
C LEU A 169 1.58 4.14 3.50
N LEU A 170 1.95 3.20 4.37
CA LEU A 170 1.25 2.97 5.63
C LEU A 170 1.40 4.18 6.56
N GLU A 171 2.58 4.79 6.64
CA GLU A 171 2.82 6.06 7.36
C GLU A 171 1.80 7.12 6.93
N ALA A 172 1.75 7.44 5.64
CA ALA A 172 0.89 8.48 5.10
C ALA A 172 -0.61 8.16 5.22
N ALA A 173 -1.01 6.91 4.97
CA ALA A 173 -2.43 6.51 5.00
C ALA A 173 -3.03 6.60 6.41
N ASN A 174 -2.24 6.25 7.43
CA ASN A 174 -2.70 6.20 8.82
C ASN A 174 -2.46 7.52 9.58
N ALA A 175 -1.60 8.40 9.09
CA ALA A 175 -1.44 9.77 9.59
C ALA A 175 -2.44 10.77 8.98
N LEU A 176 -3.24 10.35 7.99
CA LEU A 176 -4.24 11.21 7.37
C LEU A 176 -5.41 11.46 8.35
N ASP A 177 -5.74 12.72 8.60
CA ASP A 177 -6.83 13.14 9.50
C ASP A 177 -8.08 13.63 8.76
N ILE A 178 -8.16 13.34 7.45
CA ILE A 178 -9.31 13.65 6.60
C ILE A 178 -10.12 12.37 6.43
N ASP A 179 -11.41 12.43 6.73
CA ASP A 179 -12.34 11.35 6.42
C ASP A 179 -12.99 11.56 5.05
N VAL A 180 -13.22 10.44 4.36
CA VAL A 180 -13.83 10.39 3.03
C VAL A 180 -15.11 9.59 3.16
N GLU A 181 -16.25 10.27 3.08
CA GLU A 181 -17.59 9.68 3.19
C GLU A 181 -17.97 8.89 1.93
N GLU A 182 -17.63 9.41 0.75
CA GLU A 182 -17.97 8.77 -0.52
C GLU A 182 -17.11 7.51 -0.75
N ARG A 183 -17.64 6.36 -0.34
CA ARG A 183 -17.05 5.04 -0.56
C ARG A 183 -18.07 4.08 -1.15
N TRP A 184 -17.58 3.18 -1.98
CA TRP A 184 -18.40 2.22 -2.72
C TRP A 184 -18.14 0.82 -2.19
N GLN A 185 -19.17 -0.02 -2.20
CA GLN A 185 -19.04 -1.42 -1.82
C GLN A 185 -18.80 -2.28 -3.06
N CYS A 186 -17.89 -3.26 -3.00
CA CYS A 186 -17.65 -4.16 -4.13
C CYS A 186 -18.75 -5.24 -4.23
N ASN A 187 -19.42 -5.35 -5.39
CA ASN A 187 -20.45 -6.36 -5.64
C ASN A 187 -19.98 -7.82 -5.49
N GLY A 188 -18.70 -8.10 -5.68
CA GLY A 188 -18.18 -9.47 -5.62
C GLY A 188 -17.74 -9.92 -4.24
N CYS A 189 -17.24 -9.01 -3.41
CA CYS A 189 -16.61 -9.37 -2.13
C CYS A 189 -17.07 -8.53 -0.93
N GLY A 190 -17.94 -7.54 -1.14
CA GLY A 190 -18.46 -6.68 -0.09
C GLY A 190 -17.48 -5.64 0.46
N GLU A 191 -16.24 -5.59 -0.03
CA GLU A 191 -15.22 -4.64 0.43
C GLU A 191 -15.57 -3.20 0.08
N VAL A 192 -15.40 -2.29 1.04
CA VAL A 192 -15.61 -0.85 0.86
C VAL A 192 -14.32 -0.18 0.37
N PHE A 193 -14.42 0.68 -0.65
CA PHE A 193 -13.27 1.33 -1.27
C PHE A 193 -13.61 2.71 -1.87
N SER A 194 -12.59 3.55 -2.07
CA SER A 194 -12.73 4.79 -2.82
C SER A 194 -12.72 4.54 -4.33
N THR A 195 -13.64 5.18 -5.05
CA THR A 195 -13.69 5.15 -6.52
C THR A 195 -12.57 5.91 -7.21
N HIS A 196 -11.67 6.53 -6.46
CA HIS A 196 -10.57 7.27 -7.04
C HIS A 196 -9.75 6.42 -8.01
N GLY A 197 -9.85 6.75 -9.30
CA GLY A 197 -9.13 6.12 -10.40
C GLY A 197 -9.47 4.64 -10.64
N LEU A 198 -10.47 4.06 -9.97
CA LEU A 198 -10.72 2.61 -10.00
C LEU A 198 -12.18 2.25 -10.25
N ARG A 199 -12.42 1.29 -11.15
CA ARG A 199 -13.70 0.55 -11.27
C ARG A 199 -13.82 -0.62 -10.29
N SER A 200 -12.72 -1.02 -9.64
CA SER A 200 -12.62 -2.15 -8.72
C SER A 200 -11.61 -1.84 -7.62
N HIS A 201 -11.89 -2.26 -6.38
CA HIS A 201 -10.98 -2.10 -5.23
C HIS A 201 -9.63 -2.82 -5.34
N ARG A 202 -9.43 -3.64 -6.40
CA ARG A 202 -8.16 -4.32 -6.71
C ARG A 202 -7.78 -3.99 -8.15
N SER A 203 -6.47 -3.96 -8.45
CA SER A 203 -6.02 -3.85 -9.84
C SER A 203 -6.63 -4.99 -10.67
N SER A 204 -7.02 -4.72 -11.92
CA SER A 204 -7.74 -5.67 -12.81
C SER A 204 -7.12 -7.07 -12.89
N ARG A 205 -5.79 -7.16 -12.89
CA ARG A 205 -5.03 -8.43 -12.90
C ARG A 205 -5.09 -9.24 -11.59
N PHE A 206 -5.46 -8.61 -10.47
CA PHE A 206 -5.58 -9.22 -9.14
C PHE A 206 -7.03 -9.27 -8.63
N ALA A 207 -7.97 -8.63 -9.32
CA ALA A 207 -9.38 -8.72 -9.02
C ALA A 207 -9.94 -10.08 -9.45
N ALA A 208 -10.66 -10.75 -8.54
CA ALA A 208 -11.50 -11.89 -8.92
C ALA A 208 -12.55 -11.43 -9.95
N ALA A 209 -13.07 -12.35 -10.77
CA ALA A 209 -14.08 -12.01 -11.78
C ALA A 209 -15.29 -11.26 -11.16
N ALA A 210 -15.76 -11.72 -10.00
CA ALA A 210 -16.84 -11.06 -9.26
C ALA A 210 -16.48 -9.64 -8.76
N CYS A 211 -15.20 -9.34 -8.52
CA CYS A 211 -14.73 -8.01 -8.10
C CYS A 211 -14.54 -7.02 -9.25
N LYS A 212 -14.69 -7.47 -10.51
CA LYS A 212 -14.54 -6.62 -11.71
C LYS A 212 -15.85 -5.97 -12.16
N THR A 213 -16.98 -6.37 -11.58
CA THR A 213 -18.29 -5.80 -11.89
C THR A 213 -18.41 -4.38 -11.32
N ARG A 214 -19.27 -3.56 -11.91
CA ARG A 214 -19.52 -2.19 -11.43
C ARG A 214 -20.00 -2.26 -9.98
N PRO A 215 -19.39 -1.54 -9.03
CA PRO A 215 -19.83 -1.48 -7.64
C PRO A 215 -21.16 -0.71 -7.50
N PRO A 216 -22.01 -0.99 -6.49
CA PRO A 216 -23.14 -0.13 -6.10
C PRO A 216 -22.68 1.30 -5.84
N SER A 217 -23.50 2.26 -6.28
CA SER A 217 -23.35 3.66 -5.86
C SER A 217 -23.47 3.76 -4.33
N PRO A 218 -22.78 4.72 -3.68
CA PRO A 218 -23.06 5.04 -2.29
C PRO A 218 -24.54 5.44 -2.16
N ALA A 219 -25.15 5.07 -1.02
CA ALA A 219 -26.53 5.45 -0.68
C ALA A 219 -26.65 6.95 -0.44
#